data_AF-A0A8S3ZND1-F1
#
_entry.id   AF-A0A8S3ZND1-F1
#
_cell.length_a   1.000
_cell.length_b   1.000
_cell.length_c   1.000
_cell.angle_alpha   90.00
_cell.angle_beta   90.00
_cell.angle_gamma   90.00
#
_symmetry.space_group_name_H-M   'P 1'
#
loop_
_entity.id
_entity.type
_entity.pdbx_description
1 polymer ?
#
loop_
_entity_poly.entity_id
_entity_poly.type
_entity_poly.pdbx_seq_one_letter_code
_entity_poly.pdbx_strand_id
1 'polypeptide(L)'
;MTDGYGNINWWGFSPALDLQAIGLEPVCDKLMCAVPDEIHILLVGAGDIRHILKTVARRYRHGQKKIKFYVIESALELYARDMLLMMIALELQKNMGLQDKTELFLEIYGNSLVRQQSSHYVETMAHELIKMVTDFDYMDKKLPLFDLSNLKYKERDFLESILKFWRNRSKIAFEIAKCWDLRLRQLLGVRYDSRKNVYDWDYNMELIERGGSIVYLHQYKQWRENGVAFQIRDGTYNVPNRTLSSAMVFKLDGERFPRRGYWGDMVVSPYITFGIETEEKSFYKKQNNLHTKTAEDVSEFNITSLFYEIARNEKYELPKVKTDKEKEESQSTAKLE
;
A
#
# COMPACT_ATOMS: atom_id res chain seq x y z
N MET A 1 -13.48 15.79 15.62
CA MET A 1 -13.61 14.94 14.42
C MET A 1 -13.55 13.51 14.88
N THR A 2 -14.72 12.87 14.84
CA THR A 2 -15.07 11.55 15.40
C THR A 2 -14.99 10.43 14.37
N ASP A 3 -14.45 10.71 13.18
CA ASP A 3 -14.43 9.72 12.11
C ASP A 3 -13.22 8.78 12.24
N GLY A 4 -13.53 7.48 12.27
CA GLY A 4 -12.57 6.38 12.36
C GLY A 4 -11.70 6.26 11.11
N TYR A 5 -12.20 6.70 9.95
CA TYR A 5 -11.44 6.69 8.69
C TYR A 5 -10.34 7.77 8.66
N GLY A 6 -10.45 8.78 9.53
CA GLY A 6 -9.52 9.90 9.56
C GLY A 6 -9.74 10.91 8.43
N ASN A 7 -8.80 11.84 8.31
CA ASN A 7 -8.88 12.91 7.30
C ASN A 7 -8.03 12.61 6.06
N ILE A 8 -7.11 11.64 6.17
CA ILE A 8 -6.23 11.23 5.09
C ILE A 8 -6.35 9.71 4.95
N ASN A 9 -6.84 9.28 3.80
CA ASN A 9 -6.97 7.87 3.47
C ASN A 9 -5.60 7.37 2.97
N TRP A 10 -4.78 6.81 3.86
CA TRP A 10 -3.44 6.28 3.52
C TRP A 10 -3.47 5.02 2.65
N TRP A 11 -4.64 4.39 2.61
CA TRP A 11 -5.03 3.29 1.74
C TRP A 11 -6.52 3.49 1.42
N GLY A 12 -6.96 2.98 0.28
CA GLY A 12 -8.38 2.98 -0.07
C GLY A 12 -9.13 1.77 0.45
N PHE A 13 -10.45 1.83 0.33
CA PHE A 13 -11.37 0.85 0.91
C PHE A 13 -11.92 -0.13 -0.13
N SER A 14 -11.08 -0.49 -1.11
CA SER A 14 -11.42 -1.46 -2.14
C SER A 14 -10.20 -2.28 -2.56
N PRO A 15 -10.39 -3.49 -3.11
CA PRO A 15 -9.32 -4.20 -3.78
C PRO A 15 -8.70 -3.38 -4.92
N ALA A 16 -7.45 -3.70 -5.24
CA ALA A 16 -6.79 -3.18 -6.43
C ALA A 16 -7.49 -3.66 -7.71
N LEU A 17 -7.74 -2.73 -8.63
CA LEU A 17 -8.34 -2.99 -9.94
C LEU A 17 -7.30 -2.81 -11.05
N ASP A 18 -7.35 -3.68 -12.05
CA ASP A 18 -6.72 -3.42 -13.34
C ASP A 18 -7.69 -2.59 -14.18
N LEU A 19 -7.39 -1.31 -14.36
CA LEU A 19 -8.31 -0.36 -14.99
C LEU A 19 -8.45 -0.59 -16.49
N GLN A 20 -7.57 -1.38 -17.10
CA GLN A 20 -7.71 -1.80 -18.50
C GLN A 20 -8.67 -2.98 -18.65
N ALA A 21 -8.89 -3.78 -17.60
CA ALA A 21 -9.75 -4.95 -17.64
C ALA A 21 -11.24 -4.62 -17.85
N ILE A 22 -11.65 -3.37 -17.57
CA ILE A 22 -13.01 -2.88 -17.87
C ILE A 22 -13.26 -2.90 -19.39
N GLY A 23 -12.20 -2.83 -20.19
CA GLY A 23 -12.26 -2.87 -21.65
C GLY A 23 -12.81 -1.57 -22.23
N LEU A 24 -12.12 -1.01 -23.23
CA LEU A 24 -12.67 0.09 -24.03
C LEU A 24 -13.44 -0.43 -25.24
N GLU A 25 -13.18 -1.65 -25.71
CA GLU A 25 -13.85 -2.20 -26.89
C GLU A 25 -15.38 -2.20 -26.75
N PRO A 26 -15.99 -2.72 -25.66
CA PRO A 26 -17.45 -2.75 -25.54
C PRO A 26 -18.09 -1.36 -25.47
N VAL A 27 -17.34 -0.37 -24.97
CA VAL A 27 -17.79 1.03 -24.90
C VAL A 27 -17.66 1.69 -26.27
N CYS A 28 -16.53 1.49 -26.96
CA CYS A 28 -16.26 2.04 -28.28
C CYS A 28 -17.21 1.46 -29.34
N ASP A 29 -17.52 0.17 -29.26
CA ASP A 29 -18.51 -0.49 -30.13
C ASP A 29 -19.89 0.14 -29.97
N LYS A 30 -20.33 0.39 -28.73
CA LYS A 30 -21.61 1.08 -28.45
C LYS A 30 -21.63 2.52 -28.94
N LEU A 31 -20.49 3.21 -28.88
CA LEU A 31 -20.34 4.60 -29.32
C LEU A 31 -19.99 4.72 -30.81
N MET A 32 -19.83 3.60 -31.52
CA MET A 32 -19.42 3.54 -32.93
C MET A 32 -18.13 4.33 -33.21
N CYS A 33 -17.16 4.23 -32.31
CA CYS A 33 -15.86 4.89 -32.45
C CYS A 33 -14.71 3.87 -32.45
N ALA A 34 -13.58 4.26 -33.04
CA ALA A 34 -12.37 3.44 -32.95
C ALA A 34 -11.86 3.43 -31.49
N VAL A 35 -11.27 2.30 -31.10
CA VAL A 35 -10.58 2.19 -29.81
C VAL A 35 -9.32 3.08 -29.86
N PRO A 36 -9.14 4.02 -28.93
CA PRO A 36 -8.01 4.94 -28.98
C PRO A 36 -6.69 4.24 -28.64
N ASP A 37 -5.61 4.71 -29.25
CA ASP A 37 -4.23 4.28 -28.97
C ASP A 37 -3.69 4.82 -27.63
N GLU A 38 -4.31 5.89 -27.13
CA GLU A 38 -3.97 6.54 -25.86
C GLU A 38 -5.18 6.51 -24.92
N ILE A 39 -4.97 6.01 -23.70
CA ILE A 39 -5.98 5.92 -22.64
C ILE A 39 -5.66 6.92 -21.56
N HIS A 40 -6.63 7.77 -21.23
CA HIS A 40 -6.54 8.74 -20.14
C HIS A 40 -7.41 8.26 -18.99
N ILE A 41 -6.81 8.07 -17.82
CA ILE A 41 -7.47 7.53 -16.63
C ILE A 41 -7.41 8.59 -15.53
N LEU A 42 -8.56 9.08 -15.09
CA LEU A 42 -8.67 9.99 -13.96
C LEU A 42 -8.99 9.20 -12.68
N LEU A 43 -8.13 9.33 -11.68
CA LEU A 43 -8.30 8.78 -10.33
C LEU A 43 -8.55 9.94 -9.38
N VAL A 44 -9.68 9.90 -8.68
CA VAL A 44 -10.08 10.93 -7.70
C VAL A 44 -10.29 10.27 -6.35
N GLY A 45 -9.48 10.65 -5.37
CA GLY A 45 -9.59 10.13 -4.00
C GLY A 45 -9.39 8.62 -3.92
N ALA A 46 -8.45 8.07 -4.71
CA ALA A 46 -8.12 6.65 -4.64
C ALA A 46 -7.46 6.30 -3.29
N GLY A 47 -6.74 7.27 -2.71
CA GLY A 47 -6.06 7.18 -1.42
C GLY A 47 -4.68 6.52 -1.48
N ASP A 48 -4.42 5.71 -2.52
CA ASP A 48 -3.13 5.06 -2.72
C ASP A 48 -2.91 4.64 -4.18
N ILE A 49 -1.71 4.11 -4.44
CA ILE A 49 -1.24 3.66 -5.74
C ILE A 49 -1.84 2.35 -6.27
N ARG A 50 -2.68 1.61 -5.53
CA ARG A 50 -3.01 0.20 -5.82
C ARG A 50 -3.54 -0.04 -7.22
N HIS A 51 -4.40 0.85 -7.72
CA HIS A 51 -4.99 0.75 -9.05
C HIS A 51 -3.96 1.02 -10.14
N ILE A 52 -3.10 2.02 -9.96
CA ILE A 52 -2.02 2.35 -10.88
C ILE A 52 -1.04 1.18 -10.92
N LEU A 53 -0.60 0.70 -9.76
CA LEU A 53 0.36 -0.41 -9.64
C LEU A 53 -0.15 -1.67 -10.33
N LYS A 54 -1.42 -2.06 -10.08
CA LYS A 54 -2.02 -3.23 -10.73
C LYS A 54 -2.17 -3.03 -12.24
N THR A 55 -2.64 -1.87 -12.68
CA THR A 55 -2.80 -1.58 -14.12
C THR A 55 -1.46 -1.59 -14.85
N VAL A 56 -0.39 -1.02 -14.25
CA VAL A 56 0.96 -1.02 -14.82
C VAL A 56 1.53 -2.44 -14.88
N ALA A 57 1.43 -3.21 -13.78
CA ALA A 57 1.93 -4.58 -13.74
C ALA A 57 1.25 -5.50 -14.76
N ARG A 58 -0.06 -5.34 -14.96
CA ARG A 58 -0.86 -6.17 -15.88
C ARG A 58 -0.92 -5.61 -17.29
N ARG A 59 -0.22 -4.51 -17.59
CA ARG A 59 -0.26 -3.85 -18.90
C ARG A 59 0.04 -4.79 -20.07
N TYR A 60 0.99 -5.72 -19.91
CA TYR A 60 1.37 -6.68 -20.95
C TYR A 60 0.25 -7.65 -21.35
N ARG A 61 -0.80 -7.80 -20.52
CA ARG A 61 -1.95 -8.66 -20.78
C ARG A 61 -2.96 -8.03 -21.75
N HIS A 62 -2.81 -6.73 -22.02
CA HIS A 62 -3.70 -5.95 -22.86
C HIS A 62 -3.00 -5.52 -24.16
N GLY A 63 -3.77 -4.98 -25.09
CA GLY A 63 -3.20 -4.34 -26.28
C GLY A 63 -2.25 -3.20 -25.91
N GLN A 64 -1.13 -3.07 -26.64
CA GLN A 64 -0.13 -2.04 -26.40
C GLN A 64 -0.71 -0.64 -26.65
N LYS A 65 -1.09 0.03 -25.55
CA LYS A 65 -1.60 1.41 -25.56
C LYS A 65 -0.74 2.29 -24.68
N LYS A 66 -0.75 3.59 -24.98
CA LYS A 66 -0.14 4.61 -24.12
C LYS A 66 -1.14 4.97 -23.03
N ILE A 67 -0.74 4.89 -21.77
CA ILE A 67 -1.64 5.15 -20.63
C ILE A 67 -1.16 6.40 -19.90
N LYS A 68 -2.07 7.33 -19.64
CA LYS A 68 -1.84 8.51 -18.81
C LYS A 68 -2.78 8.48 -17.60
N PHE A 69 -2.21 8.50 -16.40
CA PHE A 69 -2.96 8.62 -15.16
C PHE A 69 -2.98 10.08 -14.72
N TYR A 70 -4.17 10.58 -14.39
CA TYR A 70 -4.39 11.86 -13.73
C TYR A 70 -4.85 11.57 -12.30
N VAL A 71 -4.12 12.05 -11.30
CA VAL A 71 -4.37 11.68 -9.89
C VAL A 71 -4.73 12.92 -9.08
N ILE A 72 -5.94 12.93 -8.52
CA ILE A 72 -6.44 13.99 -7.66
C ILE A 72 -6.65 13.43 -6.26
N GLU A 73 -5.86 13.92 -5.30
CA GLU A 73 -5.89 13.50 -3.91
C GLU A 73 -6.13 14.69 -2.97
N SER A 74 -6.66 14.38 -1.78
CA SER A 74 -6.99 15.40 -0.77
C SER A 74 -5.78 15.96 -0.02
N ALA A 75 -4.64 15.25 -0.07
CA ALA A 75 -3.43 15.57 0.70
C ALA A 75 -2.16 15.31 -0.11
N LEU A 76 -1.17 16.19 0.04
CA LEU A 76 0.10 16.11 -0.69
C LEU A 76 0.99 14.94 -0.21
N GLU A 77 0.79 14.50 1.03
CA GLU A 77 1.44 13.32 1.58
C GLU A 77 1.14 12.04 0.77
N LEU A 78 -0.03 11.97 0.12
CA LEU A 78 -0.42 10.84 -0.72
C LEU A 78 0.42 10.79 -2.00
N TYR A 79 0.63 11.93 -2.68
CA TYR A 79 1.54 11.97 -3.84
C TYR A 79 2.97 11.57 -3.49
N ALA A 80 3.50 12.03 -2.35
CA ALA A 80 4.83 11.64 -1.89
C ALA A 80 4.92 10.12 -1.65
N ARG A 81 3.86 9.53 -1.08
CA ARG A 81 3.79 8.08 -0.82
C ARG A 81 3.70 7.30 -2.13
N ASP A 82 2.86 7.72 -3.06
CA ASP A 82 2.73 7.06 -4.36
C ASP A 82 4.07 7.08 -5.12
N MET A 83 4.78 8.21 -5.11
CA MET A 83 6.11 8.28 -5.71
C MET A 83 7.10 7.30 -5.05
N LEU A 84 7.13 7.24 -3.71
CA LEU A 84 7.99 6.31 -2.96
C LEU A 84 7.64 4.84 -3.25
N LEU A 85 6.35 4.48 -3.19
CA LEU A 85 5.86 3.12 -3.40
C LEU A 85 6.10 2.66 -4.84
N MET A 86 5.98 3.55 -5.82
CA MET A 86 6.35 3.26 -7.20
C MET A 86 7.87 3.06 -7.36
N MET A 87 8.71 3.87 -6.68
CA MET A 87 10.16 3.64 -6.73
C MET A 87 10.54 2.28 -6.14
N ILE A 88 9.91 1.85 -5.04
CA ILE A 88 10.05 0.48 -4.54
C ILE A 88 9.64 -0.51 -5.61
N ALA A 89 8.47 -0.33 -6.22
CA ALA A 89 7.94 -1.19 -7.29
C ALA A 89 8.82 -1.26 -8.55
N LEU A 90 9.66 -0.25 -8.80
CA LEU A 90 10.59 -0.17 -9.94
C LEU A 90 12.05 -0.47 -9.57
N GLU A 91 12.36 -0.69 -8.28
CA GLU A 91 13.70 -1.06 -7.84
C GLU A 91 14.22 -2.30 -8.58
N LEU A 92 15.47 -2.22 -9.06
CA LEU A 92 16.05 -3.26 -9.89
C LEU A 92 16.41 -4.49 -9.05
N GLN A 93 16.20 -5.68 -9.62
CA GLN A 93 16.46 -6.96 -8.91
C GLN A 93 17.92 -7.09 -8.42
N LYS A 94 18.87 -6.42 -9.08
CA LYS A 94 20.28 -6.38 -8.65
C LYS A 94 20.53 -5.61 -7.35
N ASN A 95 19.64 -4.67 -7.02
CA ASN A 95 19.73 -3.83 -5.83
C ASN A 95 18.92 -4.41 -4.68
N MET A 96 17.76 -5.02 -4.99
CA MET A 96 16.83 -5.57 -4.01
C MET A 96 16.11 -6.80 -4.56
N GLY A 97 16.15 -7.91 -3.83
CA GLY A 97 15.45 -9.13 -4.19
C GLY A 97 13.93 -8.93 -4.22
N LEU A 98 13.23 -9.75 -5.00
CA LEU A 98 11.77 -9.67 -5.13
C LEU A 98 11.05 -9.78 -3.78
N GLN A 99 11.50 -10.69 -2.91
CA GLN A 99 10.94 -10.89 -1.58
C GLN A 99 11.20 -9.68 -0.67
N ASP A 100 12.46 -9.21 -0.58
CA ASP A 100 12.80 -8.02 0.23
C ASP A 100 11.99 -6.80 -0.20
N LYS A 101 11.77 -6.65 -1.50
CA LYS A 101 10.99 -5.56 -2.10
C LYS A 101 9.51 -5.65 -1.76
N THR A 102 8.92 -6.84 -1.81
CA THR A 102 7.53 -7.09 -1.37
C THR A 102 7.36 -6.74 0.10
N GLU A 103 8.23 -7.24 0.96
CA GLU A 103 8.18 -6.98 2.41
C GLU A 103 8.31 -5.49 2.71
N LEU A 104 9.31 -4.82 2.10
CA LEU A 104 9.54 -3.39 2.26
C LEU A 104 8.33 -2.57 1.83
N PHE A 105 7.70 -2.92 0.70
CA PHE A 105 6.49 -2.26 0.24
C PHE A 105 5.37 -2.39 1.27
N LEU A 106 5.05 -3.61 1.71
CA LEU A 106 3.95 -3.85 2.65
C LEU A 106 4.18 -3.18 4.00
N GLU A 107 5.42 -3.20 4.50
CA GLU A 107 5.79 -2.48 5.72
C GLU A 107 5.57 -0.98 5.63
N ILE A 108 6.10 -0.34 4.58
CA ILE A 108 5.96 1.12 4.39
C ILE A 108 4.49 1.47 4.11
N TYR A 109 3.78 0.60 3.42
CA TYR A 109 2.38 0.78 3.06
C TYR A 109 1.47 0.77 4.29
N GLY A 110 1.52 -0.29 5.09
CA GLY A 110 0.48 -0.59 6.09
C GLY A 110 0.89 -0.45 7.56
N ASN A 111 2.17 -0.31 7.90
CA ASN A 111 2.60 -0.37 9.29
C ASN A 111 2.89 1.01 9.89
N SER A 112 2.39 1.23 11.10
CA SER A 112 2.76 2.36 11.95
C SER A 112 4.23 2.30 12.38
N LEU A 113 4.73 1.10 12.68
CA LEU A 113 6.10 0.82 13.09
C LEU A 113 6.76 -0.13 12.08
N VAL A 114 7.95 0.24 11.63
CA VAL A 114 8.73 -0.50 10.63
C VAL A 114 10.08 -0.91 11.20
N ARG A 115 10.79 -1.78 10.47
CA ARG A 115 12.17 -2.14 10.78
C ARG A 115 13.10 -0.95 10.52
N GLN A 116 14.26 -0.97 11.19
CA GLN A 116 15.31 0.05 11.02
C GLN A 116 15.76 0.18 9.55
N GLN A 117 15.86 -0.95 8.83
CA GLN A 117 16.24 -0.98 7.42
C GLN A 117 15.21 -0.28 6.52
N SER A 118 13.92 -0.58 6.73
CA SER A 118 12.81 0.05 5.99
C SER A 118 12.78 1.57 6.21
N SER A 119 12.98 2.03 7.45
CA SER A 119 13.11 3.46 7.74
C SER A 119 14.32 4.10 7.05
N HIS A 120 15.46 3.40 6.99
CA HIS A 120 16.66 3.91 6.32
C HIS A 120 16.48 4.01 4.80
N TYR A 121 15.75 3.07 4.20
CA TYR A 121 15.36 3.15 2.80
C TYR A 121 14.51 4.39 2.52
N VAL A 122 13.51 4.68 3.37
CA VAL A 122 12.70 5.91 3.27
C VAL A 122 13.56 7.17 3.37
N GLU A 123 14.52 7.24 4.29
CA GLU A 123 15.43 8.37 4.42
C GLU A 123 16.29 8.58 3.16
N THR A 124 16.82 7.49 2.60
CA THR A 124 17.61 7.52 1.36
C THR A 124 16.76 7.98 0.20
N MET A 125 15.54 7.46 0.07
CA MET A 125 14.66 7.82 -1.03
C MET A 125 14.08 9.22 -0.92
N ALA A 126 13.87 9.72 0.30
CA ALA A 126 13.50 11.10 0.53
C ALA A 126 14.56 12.08 -0.01
N HIS A 127 15.86 11.75 0.06
CA HIS A 127 16.89 12.58 -0.56
C HIS A 127 16.71 12.71 -2.08
N GLU A 128 16.45 11.60 -2.75
CA GLU A 128 16.29 11.56 -4.21
C GLU A 128 14.96 12.21 -4.64
N LEU A 129 13.87 11.93 -3.93
CA LEU A 129 12.57 12.55 -4.18
C LEU A 129 12.62 14.07 -4.01
N ILE A 130 13.37 14.61 -3.04
CA ILE A 130 13.55 16.06 -2.89
C ILE A 130 14.13 16.66 -4.17
N LYS A 131 15.15 16.03 -4.76
CA LYS A 131 15.74 16.51 -6.03
C LYS A 131 14.71 16.44 -7.15
N MET A 132 13.97 15.34 -7.27
CA MET A 132 12.93 15.19 -8.29
C MET A 132 11.86 16.29 -8.18
N VAL A 133 11.31 16.54 -7.00
CA VAL A 133 10.20 17.52 -6.86
C VAL A 133 10.65 18.98 -6.99
N THR A 134 11.95 19.25 -6.85
CA THR A 134 12.54 20.60 -6.96
C THR A 134 13.20 20.88 -8.32
N ASP A 135 13.59 19.84 -9.05
CA ASP A 135 14.22 19.91 -10.37
C ASP A 135 13.53 18.91 -11.32
N PHE A 136 12.68 19.46 -12.21
CA PHE A 136 11.91 18.65 -13.15
C PHE A 136 12.76 18.07 -14.28
N ASP A 137 13.86 18.72 -14.66
CA ASP A 137 14.80 18.17 -15.64
C ASP A 137 15.52 16.96 -15.05
N TYR A 138 15.83 17.00 -13.75
CA TYR A 138 16.35 15.84 -13.03
C TYR A 138 15.33 14.71 -12.95
N MET A 139 14.06 15.02 -12.63
CA MET A 139 12.97 14.04 -12.59
C MET A 139 12.78 13.34 -13.93
N ASP A 140 12.69 14.10 -15.03
CA ASP A 140 12.48 13.56 -16.38
C ASP A 140 13.64 12.66 -16.81
N LYS A 141 14.88 13.03 -16.52
CA LYS A 141 16.06 12.19 -16.80
C LYS A 141 16.07 10.90 -15.98
N LYS A 142 15.63 10.95 -14.72
CA LYS A 142 15.78 9.85 -13.77
C LYS A 142 14.62 8.86 -13.84
N LEU A 143 13.39 9.36 -13.92
CA LEU A 143 12.17 8.58 -13.90
C LEU A 143 11.05 9.36 -14.62
N PRO A 144 10.98 9.31 -15.97
CA PRO A 144 10.01 10.03 -16.81
C PRO A 144 8.60 9.40 -16.74
N LEU A 145 8.14 9.11 -15.52
CA LEU A 145 6.82 8.53 -15.21
C LEU A 145 5.95 9.50 -14.42
N PHE A 146 6.56 10.51 -13.79
CA PHE A 146 5.87 11.49 -12.97
C PHE A 146 5.81 12.84 -13.67
N ASP A 147 4.66 13.50 -13.56
CA ASP A 147 4.46 14.88 -14.00
C ASP A 147 3.81 15.67 -12.85
N LEU A 148 4.57 16.62 -12.29
CA LEU A 148 4.12 17.51 -11.21
C LEU A 148 3.84 18.93 -11.71
N SER A 149 3.77 19.14 -13.02
CA SER A 149 3.57 20.47 -13.63
C SER A 149 2.26 21.13 -13.22
N ASN A 150 1.22 20.34 -12.96
CA ASN A 150 -0.09 20.83 -12.51
C ASN A 150 -0.13 21.26 -11.03
N LEU A 151 0.87 20.93 -10.22
CA LEU A 151 0.96 21.41 -8.84
C LEU A 151 1.43 22.88 -8.83
N LYS A 152 0.81 23.69 -7.98
CA LYS A 152 1.22 25.07 -7.72
C LYS A 152 2.57 25.10 -7.00
N TYR A 153 3.32 26.21 -7.13
CA TYR A 153 4.60 26.36 -6.43
C TYR A 153 4.51 26.08 -4.92
N LYS A 154 3.49 26.61 -4.24
CA LYS A 154 3.26 26.36 -2.81
C LYS A 154 3.04 24.87 -2.49
N GLU A 155 2.41 24.12 -3.38
CA GLU A 155 2.16 22.70 -3.20
C GLU A 155 3.47 21.90 -3.37
N ARG A 156 4.32 22.32 -4.32
CA ARG A 156 5.66 21.74 -4.50
C ARG A 156 6.57 22.02 -3.30
N ASP A 157 6.56 23.23 -2.76
CA ASP A 157 7.30 23.57 -1.53
C ASP A 157 6.82 22.73 -0.33
N PHE A 158 5.51 22.48 -0.25
CA PHE A 158 4.94 21.62 0.79
C PHE A 158 5.35 20.17 0.61
N LEU A 159 5.34 19.66 -0.63
CA LEU A 159 5.83 18.32 -0.97
C LEU A 159 7.31 18.14 -0.58
N GLU A 160 8.15 19.13 -0.90
CA GLU A 160 9.56 19.15 -0.48
C GLU A 160 9.68 19.13 1.06
N SER A 161 8.83 19.87 1.77
CA SER A 161 8.78 19.88 3.25
C SER A 161 8.39 18.52 3.84
N ILE A 162 7.44 17.81 3.24
CA ILE A 162 7.07 16.43 3.61
C ILE A 162 8.30 15.51 3.51
N LEU A 163 8.99 15.56 2.37
CA LEU A 163 10.16 14.72 2.12
C LEU A 163 11.35 15.10 3.03
N LYS A 164 11.54 16.39 3.31
CA LYS A 164 12.53 16.86 4.31
C LYS A 164 12.24 16.29 5.70
N PHE A 165 10.97 16.11 6.07
CA PHE A 165 10.60 15.47 7.33
C PHE A 165 10.88 13.95 7.33
N TRP A 166 10.69 13.26 6.21
CA TRP A 166 11.04 11.85 6.06
C TRP A 166 12.54 11.63 6.18
N ARG A 167 13.33 12.48 5.52
CA ARG A 167 14.80 12.47 5.55
C ARG A 167 15.39 12.68 6.95
N ASN A 168 14.81 13.58 7.75
CA ASN A 168 15.44 14.06 8.99
C ASN A 168 14.90 13.35 10.24
N ARG A 169 15.23 12.07 10.43
CA ARG A 169 14.71 11.28 11.56
C ARG A 169 15.09 11.82 12.94
N SER A 170 16.31 12.28 13.11
CA SER A 170 16.81 12.73 14.42
C SER A 170 16.31 14.11 14.83
N LYS A 171 15.91 14.96 13.87
CA LYS A 171 15.61 16.38 14.14
C LYS A 171 14.18 16.64 14.59
N ILE A 172 13.22 15.84 14.10
CA ILE A 172 11.79 16.07 14.36
C ILE A 172 11.22 14.78 14.94
N ALA A 173 10.85 14.78 16.21
CA ALA A 173 10.24 13.62 16.86
C ALA A 173 8.88 13.28 16.22
N PHE A 174 8.61 11.99 16.09
CA PHE A 174 7.31 11.48 15.63
C PHE A 174 6.96 10.21 16.41
N GLU A 175 6.19 10.37 17.48
CA GLU A 175 5.75 9.29 18.34
C GLU A 175 4.44 8.70 17.82
N ILE A 176 4.52 7.87 16.78
CA ILE A 176 3.32 7.32 16.14
C ILE A 176 2.49 6.46 17.10
N ALA A 177 3.11 5.70 18.00
CA ALA A 177 2.40 4.89 18.99
C ALA A 177 1.50 5.76 19.90
N LYS A 178 2.03 6.91 20.35
CA LYS A 178 1.25 7.89 21.13
C LYS A 178 0.15 8.54 20.30
N CYS A 179 0.42 8.85 19.03
CA CYS A 179 -0.60 9.37 18.12
C CYS A 179 -1.73 8.36 17.93
N TRP A 180 -1.39 7.09 17.74
CA TRP A 180 -2.35 5.98 17.57
C TRP A 180 -3.22 5.81 18.81
N ASP A 181 -2.61 5.77 20.00
CA ASP A 181 -3.34 5.67 21.27
C ASP A 181 -4.32 6.84 21.48
N LEU A 182 -3.86 8.07 21.22
CA LEU A 182 -4.72 9.25 21.30
C LEU A 182 -5.88 9.20 20.30
N ARG A 183 -5.64 8.70 19.09
CA ARG A 183 -6.69 8.49 18.08
C ARG A 183 -7.70 7.44 18.55
N LEU A 184 -7.25 6.32 19.11
CA LEU A 184 -8.14 5.30 19.68
C LEU A 184 -8.99 5.85 20.83
N ARG A 185 -8.38 6.59 21.77
CA ARG A 185 -9.10 7.24 22.87
C ARG A 185 -10.16 8.21 22.36
N GLN A 186 -9.81 9.02 21.36
CA GLN A 186 -10.74 9.95 20.74
C GLN A 186 -11.90 9.24 20.03
N LEU A 187 -11.60 8.16 19.29
CA LEU A 187 -12.59 7.41 18.52
C LEU A 187 -13.55 6.63 19.42
N LEU A 188 -13.03 5.96 20.44
CA LEU A 188 -13.80 5.03 21.27
C LEU A 188 -14.44 5.71 22.48
N GLY A 189 -13.89 6.83 22.94
CA GLY A 189 -14.37 7.55 24.12
C GLY A 189 -14.47 6.62 25.33
N VAL A 190 -15.65 6.58 25.94
CA VAL A 190 -15.94 5.71 27.11
C VAL A 190 -15.73 4.21 26.83
N ARG A 191 -15.74 3.77 25.56
CA ARG A 191 -15.56 2.37 25.18
C ARG A 191 -14.09 1.96 25.06
N TYR A 192 -13.14 2.88 25.27
CA TYR A 192 -11.70 2.62 25.09
C TYR A 192 -11.17 1.51 26.02
N ASP A 193 -11.65 1.46 27.26
CA ASP A 193 -11.24 0.41 28.21
C ASP A 193 -11.81 -0.96 27.83
N SER A 194 -12.96 -0.97 27.12
CA SER A 194 -13.58 -2.17 26.54
C SER A 194 -13.27 -2.36 25.05
N ARG A 195 -12.22 -1.73 24.50
CA ARG A 195 -11.97 -1.65 23.05
C ARG A 195 -11.88 -2.99 22.34
N LYS A 196 -11.40 -4.04 23.02
CA LYS A 196 -11.33 -5.40 22.46
C LYS A 196 -12.71 -5.92 22.03
N ASN A 197 -13.76 -5.62 22.81
CA ASN A 197 -15.13 -5.98 22.48
C ASN A 197 -15.66 -5.18 21.29
N VAL A 198 -15.25 -3.90 21.17
CA VAL A 198 -15.57 -3.07 20.00
C VAL A 198 -14.89 -3.64 18.75
N TYR A 199 -13.63 -4.08 18.86
CA TYR A 199 -12.92 -4.70 17.73
C TYR A 199 -13.58 -5.99 17.28
N ASP A 200 -14.03 -6.83 18.23
CA ASP A 200 -14.81 -8.03 17.92
C ASP A 200 -16.11 -7.70 17.19
N TRP A 201 -16.83 -6.68 17.65
CA TRP A 201 -18.08 -6.26 17.03
C TRP A 201 -17.83 -5.71 15.62
N ASP A 202 -16.90 -4.76 15.45
CA ASP A 202 -16.54 -4.18 14.15
C ASP A 202 -16.10 -5.30 13.18
N TYR A 203 -15.31 -6.27 13.65
CA TYR A 203 -14.88 -7.39 12.83
C TYR A 203 -16.05 -8.22 12.30
N ASN A 204 -16.95 -8.66 13.19
CA ASN A 204 -18.04 -9.55 12.80
C ASN A 204 -19.12 -8.83 11.99
N MET A 205 -19.50 -7.61 12.40
CA MET A 205 -20.64 -6.90 11.83
C MET A 205 -20.26 -6.02 10.64
N GLU A 206 -19.04 -5.49 10.59
CA GLU A 206 -18.63 -4.56 9.53
C GLU A 206 -17.70 -5.21 8.51
N LEU A 207 -16.71 -5.99 8.95
CA LEU A 207 -15.71 -6.57 8.06
C LEU A 207 -16.16 -7.87 7.41
N ILE A 208 -16.66 -8.84 8.20
CA ILE A 208 -17.09 -10.14 7.66
C ILE A 208 -18.32 -9.99 6.75
N GLU A 209 -19.33 -9.22 7.16
CA GLU A 209 -20.56 -9.04 6.36
C GLU A 209 -20.28 -8.45 4.98
N ARG A 210 -19.18 -7.68 4.84
CA ARG A 210 -18.72 -7.10 3.57
C ARG A 210 -17.71 -7.99 2.82
N GLY A 211 -17.60 -9.26 3.18
CA GLY A 211 -16.76 -10.23 2.48
C GLY A 211 -15.31 -10.33 2.99
N GLY A 212 -14.96 -9.62 4.06
CA GLY A 212 -13.60 -9.57 4.62
C GLY A 212 -13.16 -10.81 5.42
N SER A 213 -13.82 -11.96 5.28
CA SER A 213 -13.60 -13.16 6.11
C SER A 213 -12.19 -13.76 6.06
N ILE A 214 -11.36 -13.36 5.10
CA ILE A 214 -9.96 -13.80 4.95
C ILE A 214 -8.99 -13.01 5.84
N VAL A 215 -9.40 -11.82 6.30
CA VAL A 215 -8.69 -11.09 7.34
C VAL A 215 -8.99 -11.80 8.65
N TYR A 216 -7.98 -12.29 9.37
CA TYR A 216 -8.24 -13.02 10.60
C TYR A 216 -8.50 -12.05 11.76
N LEU A 217 -9.37 -12.47 12.68
CA LEU A 217 -9.70 -11.67 13.86
C LEU A 217 -8.46 -11.22 14.65
N HIS A 218 -7.44 -12.07 14.78
CA HIS A 218 -6.22 -11.73 15.50
C HIS A 218 -5.41 -10.64 14.76
N GLN A 219 -5.27 -10.73 13.43
CA GLN A 219 -4.62 -9.72 12.59
C GLN A 219 -5.35 -8.38 12.68
N TYR A 220 -6.68 -8.41 12.53
CA TYR A 220 -7.52 -7.23 12.64
C TYR A 220 -7.40 -6.55 14.01
N LYS A 221 -7.51 -7.32 15.10
CA LYS A 221 -7.36 -6.80 16.47
C LYS A 221 -5.97 -6.23 16.74
N GLN A 222 -4.93 -6.91 16.28
CA GLN A 222 -3.55 -6.46 16.47
C GLN A 222 -3.31 -5.14 15.73
N TRP A 223 -3.72 -5.06 14.47
CA TRP A 223 -3.63 -3.82 13.70
C TRP A 223 -4.45 -2.69 14.33
N ARG A 224 -5.68 -2.95 14.78
CA ARG A 224 -6.49 -1.95 15.50
C ARG A 224 -5.77 -1.41 16.74
N GLU A 225 -5.07 -2.27 17.47
CA GLU A 225 -4.39 -1.91 18.72
C GLU A 225 -3.14 -1.04 18.50
N ASN A 226 -2.33 -1.32 17.48
CA ASN A 226 -1.01 -0.68 17.33
C ASN A 226 -0.69 -0.12 15.94
N GLY A 227 -1.54 -0.36 14.94
CA GLY A 227 -1.37 0.08 13.56
C GLY A 227 -0.33 -0.69 12.75
N VAL A 228 0.12 -1.86 13.21
CA VAL A 228 1.05 -2.73 12.49
C VAL A 228 0.24 -3.85 11.82
N ALA A 229 0.24 -3.88 10.49
CA ALA A 229 -0.53 -4.84 9.69
C ALA A 229 0.31 -6.03 9.20
N PHE A 230 1.55 -5.77 8.79
CA PHE A 230 2.39 -6.76 8.10
C PHE A 230 3.65 -7.04 8.92
N GLN A 231 3.79 -8.25 9.47
CA GLN A 231 4.95 -8.69 10.26
C GLN A 231 5.58 -9.94 9.64
N ILE A 232 5.90 -9.87 8.35
CA ILE A 232 6.31 -11.01 7.52
C ILE A 232 7.60 -11.67 8.02
N ARG A 233 8.54 -10.89 8.58
CA ARG A 233 9.74 -11.42 9.25
C ARG A 233 9.68 -11.27 10.75
N ASP A 234 10.25 -12.27 11.43
CA ASP A 234 10.71 -12.15 12.80
C ASP A 234 11.75 -11.04 12.89
N GLY A 235 11.34 -9.92 13.45
CA GLY A 235 12.14 -8.70 13.50
C GLY A 235 11.55 -7.68 14.47
N THR A 236 12.36 -6.71 14.85
CA THR A 236 11.90 -5.63 15.73
C THR A 236 11.28 -4.50 14.92
N TYR A 237 9.98 -4.28 15.10
CA TYR A 237 9.22 -3.18 14.52
C TYR A 237 9.07 -2.07 15.57
N ASN A 238 10.06 -1.19 15.67
CA ASN A 238 10.10 -0.14 16.69
C ASN A 238 10.42 1.26 16.13
N VAL A 239 10.55 1.40 14.81
CA VAL A 239 10.85 2.68 14.18
C VAL A 239 9.57 3.29 13.61
N PRO A 240 9.21 4.54 13.96
CA PRO A 240 8.03 5.20 13.41
C PRO A 240 8.08 5.29 11.88
N ASN A 241 7.02 4.81 11.22
CA ASN A 241 6.84 4.99 9.79
C ASN A 241 6.42 6.44 9.49
N ARG A 242 7.41 7.27 9.17
CA ARG A 242 7.21 8.70 8.88
C ARG A 242 6.32 8.95 7.66
N THR A 243 6.16 7.96 6.79
CA THR A 243 5.31 8.07 5.60
C THR A 243 3.82 8.07 5.94
N LEU A 244 3.42 7.67 7.15
CA LEU A 244 2.05 7.75 7.66
C LEU A 244 1.80 8.98 8.54
N SER A 245 2.67 10.00 8.41
CA SER A 245 2.57 11.24 9.16
C SER A 245 1.99 12.34 8.30
N SER A 246 1.04 13.08 8.86
CA SER A 246 0.46 14.27 8.23
C SER A 246 0.25 15.39 9.23
N ALA A 247 0.16 16.61 8.71
CA ALA A 247 -0.09 17.81 9.52
C ALA A 247 -1.58 18.18 9.48
N MET A 248 -2.18 18.38 10.65
CA MET A 248 -3.55 18.88 10.78
C MET A 248 -3.55 20.18 11.57
N VAL A 249 -4.31 21.17 11.12
CA VAL A 249 -4.47 22.44 11.83
C VAL A 249 -5.72 22.37 12.70
N PHE A 250 -5.53 22.47 14.02
CA PHE A 250 -6.62 22.55 14.98
C PHE A 250 -6.95 24.02 15.27
N LYS A 251 -8.22 24.31 15.52
CA LYS A 251 -8.65 25.60 16.06
C LYS A 251 -9.00 25.42 17.53
N LEU A 252 -8.29 26.11 18.40
CA LEU A 252 -8.58 26.16 19.83
C LEU A 252 -8.66 27.64 20.24
N ASP A 253 -9.76 28.05 20.84
CA ASP A 253 -10.00 29.43 21.28
C ASP A 253 -9.75 30.51 20.21
N GLY A 254 -10.04 30.19 18.95
CA GLY A 254 -9.83 31.08 17.80
C GLY A 254 -8.43 31.03 17.18
N GLU A 255 -7.45 30.45 17.87
CA GLU A 255 -6.07 30.29 17.39
C GLU A 255 -5.88 28.98 16.61
N ARG A 256 -4.95 29.00 15.64
CA ARG A 256 -4.66 27.86 14.75
C ARG A 256 -3.36 27.17 15.14
N PHE A 257 -3.46 25.91 15.58
CA PHE A 257 -2.32 25.10 15.99
C PHE A 257 -2.08 23.96 14.99
N PRO A 258 -0.99 23.99 14.21
CA PRO A 258 -0.60 22.86 13.39
C PRO A 258 -0.03 21.74 14.27
N ARG A 259 -0.60 20.54 14.16
CA ARG A 259 -0.12 19.34 14.85
C ARG A 259 0.16 18.23 13.85
N ARG A 260 1.38 17.71 13.90
CA ARG A 260 1.80 16.54 13.14
C ARG A 260 1.40 15.27 13.90
N GLY A 261 0.85 14.29 13.20
CA GLY A 261 0.34 13.07 13.82
C GLY A 261 -0.02 12.01 12.77
N TYR A 262 -0.67 10.95 13.25
CA TYR A 262 -1.37 10.00 12.39
C TYR A 262 -2.84 10.40 12.33
N TRP A 263 -3.34 10.68 11.14
CA TRP A 263 -4.70 11.16 10.91
C TRP A 263 -5.49 10.29 9.92
N GLY A 264 -5.12 9.02 9.81
CA GLY A 264 -5.78 8.09 8.91
C GLY A 264 -6.71 7.11 9.61
N ASP A 265 -6.92 6.01 8.90
CA ASP A 265 -7.86 4.96 9.21
C ASP A 265 -7.48 4.16 10.46
N MET A 266 -8.46 4.02 11.33
CA MET A 266 -8.39 3.28 12.59
C MET A 266 -9.39 2.11 12.57
N VAL A 267 -10.10 1.84 11.47
CA VAL A 267 -11.21 0.88 11.38
C VAL A 267 -11.02 -0.17 10.29
N VAL A 268 -10.70 0.21 9.07
CA VAL A 268 -10.84 -0.69 7.90
C VAL A 268 -9.62 -1.58 7.69
N SER A 269 -8.43 -1.07 7.99
CA SER A 269 -7.12 -1.69 7.80
C SER A 269 -6.61 -1.72 6.35
N PRO A 270 -5.28 -1.77 6.14
CA PRO A 270 -4.68 -1.86 4.81
C PRO A 270 -4.90 -3.23 4.14
N TYR A 271 -5.43 -4.24 4.83
CA TYR A 271 -5.68 -5.57 4.26
C TYR A 271 -6.68 -5.54 3.10
N ILE A 272 -7.59 -4.55 3.06
CA ILE A 272 -8.64 -4.46 2.04
C ILE A 272 -8.08 -4.23 0.63
N THR A 273 -6.89 -3.66 0.48
CA THR A 273 -6.39 -3.28 -0.85
C THR A 273 -5.74 -4.43 -1.60
N PHE A 274 -4.96 -5.25 -0.89
CA PHE A 274 -4.20 -6.35 -1.48
C PHE A 274 -4.45 -7.71 -0.81
N GLY A 275 -5.21 -7.78 0.29
CA GLY A 275 -5.34 -8.98 1.11
C GLY A 275 -6.68 -9.72 0.99
N ILE A 276 -7.67 -9.16 0.28
CA ILE A 276 -9.01 -9.76 0.17
C ILE A 276 -9.28 -10.47 -1.17
N GLU A 277 -8.68 -9.97 -2.26
CA GLU A 277 -8.85 -10.53 -3.60
C GLU A 277 -7.54 -11.05 -4.17
N THR A 278 -7.53 -12.23 -4.79
CA THR A 278 -6.36 -12.79 -5.47
C THR A 278 -6.74 -13.64 -6.68
N GLU A 279 -5.87 -13.64 -7.70
CA GLU A 279 -5.97 -14.55 -8.84
C GLU A 279 -5.61 -16.00 -8.47
N GLU A 280 -4.90 -16.19 -7.35
CA GLU A 280 -4.49 -17.50 -6.87
C GLU A 280 -5.60 -18.16 -6.06
N LYS A 281 -6.43 -18.94 -6.75
CA LYS A 281 -7.63 -19.57 -6.17
C LYS A 281 -7.32 -20.50 -4.99
N SER A 282 -6.12 -21.08 -4.92
CA SER A 282 -5.75 -21.97 -3.81
C SER A 282 -5.72 -21.25 -2.45
N PHE A 283 -5.61 -19.92 -2.42
CA PHE A 283 -5.58 -19.14 -1.17
C PHE A 283 -6.96 -18.99 -0.54
N TYR A 284 -8.05 -19.23 -1.29
CA TYR A 284 -9.41 -19.28 -0.76
C TYR A 284 -9.80 -20.64 -0.19
N LYS A 285 -8.89 -21.61 -0.19
CA LYS A 285 -9.15 -22.92 0.42
C LYS A 285 -9.46 -22.74 1.89
N LYS A 286 -10.52 -23.41 2.35
CA LYS A 286 -10.93 -23.43 3.76
C LYS A 286 -10.71 -24.81 4.39
N GLN A 287 -10.35 -24.82 5.66
CA GLN A 287 -10.32 -25.98 6.53
C GLN A 287 -11.04 -25.62 7.83
N ASN A 288 -12.04 -26.43 8.24
CA ASN A 288 -12.89 -26.13 9.40
C ASN A 288 -13.54 -24.73 9.33
N ASN A 289 -14.04 -24.34 8.15
CA ASN A 289 -14.63 -23.03 7.85
C ASN A 289 -13.71 -21.81 8.00
N LEU A 290 -12.43 -22.01 8.33
CA LEU A 290 -11.41 -20.97 8.33
C LEU A 290 -10.61 -21.08 7.04
N HIS A 291 -10.12 -19.95 6.52
CA HIS A 291 -9.19 -20.00 5.37
C HIS A 291 -7.91 -20.75 5.76
N THR A 292 -7.14 -21.21 4.79
CA THR A 292 -5.80 -21.76 5.05
C THR A 292 -4.72 -20.69 4.95
N LYS A 293 -5.06 -19.57 4.29
CA LYS A 293 -4.21 -18.41 4.06
C LYS A 293 -4.85 -17.16 4.65
N THR A 294 -4.02 -16.28 5.18
CA THR A 294 -4.43 -15.04 5.81
C THR A 294 -4.40 -13.88 4.81
N ALA A 295 -4.98 -12.74 5.18
CA ALA A 295 -4.89 -11.53 4.36
C ALA A 295 -3.45 -11.02 4.18
N GLU A 296 -2.55 -11.31 5.12
CA GLU A 296 -1.11 -11.06 4.98
C GLU A 296 -0.49 -11.93 3.88
N ASP A 297 -0.74 -13.24 3.89
CA ASP A 297 -0.28 -14.16 2.82
C ASP A 297 -0.77 -13.70 1.44
N VAL A 298 -2.05 -13.32 1.35
CA VAL A 298 -2.68 -12.85 0.11
C VAL A 298 -2.03 -11.54 -0.36
N SER A 299 -1.78 -10.61 0.56
CA SER A 299 -1.11 -9.34 0.25
C SER A 299 0.32 -9.56 -0.24
N GLU A 300 1.08 -10.44 0.43
CA GLU A 300 2.44 -10.80 0.04
C GLU A 300 2.47 -11.42 -1.35
N PHE A 301 1.60 -12.40 -1.63
CA PHE A 301 1.50 -13.00 -2.96
C PHE A 301 1.13 -11.98 -4.03
N ASN A 302 0.11 -11.16 -3.78
CA ASN A 302 -0.36 -10.19 -4.76
C ASN A 302 0.71 -9.16 -5.09
N ILE A 303 1.35 -8.55 -4.09
CA ILE A 303 2.43 -7.58 -4.32
C ILE A 303 3.62 -8.24 -5.02
N THR A 304 4.00 -9.45 -4.61
CA THR A 304 5.05 -10.24 -5.29
C THR A 304 4.72 -10.46 -6.76
N SER A 305 3.48 -10.85 -7.05
CA SER A 305 3.00 -11.05 -8.41
C SER A 305 3.03 -9.76 -9.23
N LEU A 306 2.61 -8.63 -8.65
CA LEU A 306 2.68 -7.33 -9.31
C LEU A 306 4.12 -6.93 -9.65
N PHE A 307 5.05 -7.07 -8.71
CA PHE A 307 6.46 -6.72 -8.93
C PHE A 307 7.15 -7.65 -9.91
N TYR A 308 6.85 -8.94 -9.86
CA TYR A 308 7.34 -9.92 -10.83
C TYR A 308 6.88 -9.55 -12.25
N GLU A 309 5.60 -9.20 -12.39
CA GLU A 309 5.00 -8.89 -13.68
C GLU A 309 5.47 -7.56 -14.26
N ILE A 310 5.71 -6.55 -13.42
CA ILE A 310 6.39 -5.31 -13.84
C ILE A 310 7.78 -5.63 -14.41
N ALA A 311 8.52 -6.56 -13.79
CA ALA A 311 9.90 -6.85 -14.17
C ALA A 311 10.01 -7.78 -15.40
N ARG A 312 9.06 -8.72 -15.58
CA ARG A 312 9.17 -9.79 -16.59
C ARG A 312 8.11 -9.77 -17.67
N ASN A 313 7.00 -9.04 -17.50
CA ASN A 313 5.82 -9.13 -18.36
C ASN A 313 5.30 -10.58 -18.49
N GLU A 314 5.41 -11.36 -17.42
CA GLU A 314 5.00 -12.76 -17.35
C GLU A 314 4.23 -13.00 -16.07
N LYS A 315 3.15 -13.77 -16.14
CA LYS A 315 2.32 -14.07 -14.96
C LYS A 315 3.16 -14.76 -13.89
N TYR A 316 3.09 -14.26 -12.66
CA TYR A 316 3.72 -14.94 -11.54
C TYR A 316 2.95 -16.20 -11.18
N GLU A 317 3.66 -17.33 -11.10
CA GLU A 317 3.14 -18.61 -10.65
C GLU A 317 3.83 -19.02 -9.35
N LEU A 318 3.08 -19.63 -8.44
CA LEU A 318 3.66 -20.19 -7.22
C LEU A 318 4.70 -21.27 -7.56
N PRO A 319 5.81 -21.35 -6.82
CA PRO A 319 6.73 -22.47 -6.95
C PRO A 319 5.97 -23.79 -6.76
N LYS A 320 6.10 -24.71 -7.72
CA LYS A 320 5.48 -26.03 -7.63
C LYS A 320 6.00 -26.72 -6.37
N VAL A 321 5.10 -27.05 -5.44
CA VAL A 321 5.43 -27.89 -4.30
C VAL A 321 5.71 -29.28 -4.86
N LYS A 322 6.98 -29.69 -4.88
CA LYS A 322 7.35 -31.07 -5.24
C LYS A 322 6.57 -32.00 -4.31
N THR A 323 5.67 -32.80 -4.91
CA THR A 323 4.93 -33.80 -4.14
C THR A 323 5.91 -34.84 -3.60
N ASP A 324 5.60 -35.47 -2.48
CA ASP A 324 6.53 -36.43 -1.86
C ASP A 324 6.89 -37.60 -2.79
N LYS A 325 6.06 -37.90 -3.80
CA LYS A 325 6.36 -38.83 -4.89
C LYS A 325 7.52 -38.39 -5.79
N GLU A 326 7.60 -37.10 -6.13
CA GLU A 326 8.70 -36.54 -6.93
C GLU A 326 10.01 -36.43 -6.12
N LYS A 327 9.91 -36.35 -4.79
CA LYS A 327 11.09 -36.43 -3.90
C LYS A 327 11.62 -37.85 -3.78
N GLU A 328 10.74 -38.86 -3.74
CA GLU A 328 11.15 -40.27 -3.75
C GLU A 328 11.77 -40.68 -5.09
N GLU A 329 11.24 -40.22 -6.23
CA GLU A 329 11.82 -40.48 -7.55
C GLU A 329 13.17 -39.78 -7.75
N SER A 330 13.33 -38.54 -7.28
CA SER A 330 14.62 -37.84 -7.38
C SER A 330 15.70 -38.42 -6.46
N GLN A 331 15.32 -38.98 -5.29
CA GLN A 331 16.23 -39.72 -4.41
C GLN A 331 16.58 -41.12 -4.92
N SER A 332 15.71 -41.77 -5.70
CA SER A 332 16.01 -43.06 -6.31
C SER A 332 16.94 -42.93 -7.51
N THR A 333 16.79 -41.89 -8.34
CA THR A 333 17.74 -41.58 -9.43
C THR A 333 19.12 -41.15 -8.91
N ALA A 334 19.19 -40.41 -7.80
CA ALA A 334 20.46 -39.97 -7.22
C ALA A 334 21.25 -41.08 -6.49
N LYS A 335 20.66 -42.27 -6.30
CA LYS A 335 21.34 -43.45 -5.72
C LYS A 335 21.84 -44.44 -6.77
N LEU A 336 21.58 -44.18 -8.05
CA LEU A 336 21.94 -45.04 -9.18
C LEU A 336 23.07 -44.45 -10.06
N GLU A 337 23.67 -43.33 -9.65
CA GLU A 337 24.89 -42.75 -10.25
C GLU A 337 26.13 -42.98 -9.39
#